data_AF-A0A087Y8K0-F1
#
_entry.id   AF-A0A087Y8K0-F1
#
_cell.length_a   1.000
_cell.length_b   1.000
_cell.length_c   1.000
_cell.angle_alpha   90.00
_cell.angle_beta   90.00
_cell.angle_gamma   90.00
#
_symmetry.space_group_name_H-M   'P 1'
#
loop_
_entity.id
_entity.type
_entity.pdbx_description
1 polymer ?
#
loop_
_entity_poly.entity_id
_entity_poly.type
_entity_poly.pdbx_seq_one_letter_code
_entity_poly.pdbx_strand_id
1 'polypeptide(L)'
;MVQKFKIDYETLCRWLLTVRKNYRMVLYHNWRHAFNVCQCMFAMLTTAGFQETLTELEIFALIVGCVCHDLDHRGTNNAFQAKTGSALSLLYGTSATLEHHHFNHAVMILQSEGHNIFCNLSSTEYSDLMQLLKQSILATDLTLYFEKRNTFFELVSKECEGSQRHVQVTLSLVVPESRNPITSMMMTACDLGAVTKPWEISRKQVAELVTSEFFEQGDRERLELKLTPSAIFDRNRKDELPGLQLEWIDGICSPLYETLVKLNPKLQPMVDMIRANRANWEDLNKKRQSGQSVSANAGPYNDDATETKACPAVKAGSTPCCSGDSESTPSKAAS
;
A
#
# COMPACT_ATOMS: atom_id res chain seq x y z
N MET A 1 -2.88 8.05 20.96
CA MET A 1 -1.44 8.02 20.61
C MET A 1 -0.71 9.32 20.91
N VAL A 2 -1.02 10.44 20.25
CA VAL A 2 -0.30 11.73 20.43
C VAL A 2 -0.15 12.12 21.91
N GLN A 3 -1.25 12.18 22.65
CA GLN A 3 -1.21 12.50 24.10
C GLN A 3 -0.48 11.43 24.92
N LYS A 4 -0.71 10.15 24.59
CA LYS A 4 -0.21 9.00 25.35
C LYS A 4 1.32 8.87 25.27
N PHE A 5 1.87 9.01 24.08
CA PHE A 5 3.31 8.99 23.82
C PHE A 5 3.94 10.38 23.85
N LYS A 6 3.18 11.40 24.27
CA LYS A 6 3.62 12.80 24.40
C LYS A 6 4.31 13.31 23.13
N ILE A 7 3.74 13.01 21.97
CA ILE A 7 4.32 13.41 20.68
C ILE A 7 4.06 14.90 20.49
N ASP A 8 5.12 15.69 20.31
CA ASP A 8 5.00 17.10 19.97
C ASP A 8 4.30 17.27 18.60
N TYR A 9 3.41 18.25 18.51
CA TYR A 9 2.57 18.45 17.33
C TYR A 9 3.39 18.86 16.11
N GLU A 10 4.37 19.76 16.29
CA GLU A 10 5.23 20.20 15.18
C GLU A 10 6.10 19.05 14.68
N THR A 11 6.65 18.26 15.59
CA THR A 11 7.43 17.04 15.30
C THR A 11 6.59 16.04 14.50
N LEU A 12 5.34 15.79 14.90
CA LEU A 12 4.42 14.90 14.19
C LEU A 12 4.13 15.41 12.77
N CYS A 13 3.78 16.69 12.63
CA CYS A 13 3.50 17.29 11.33
C CYS A 13 4.72 17.25 10.40
N ARG A 14 5.91 17.61 10.92
CA ARG A 14 7.16 17.59 10.17
C ARG A 14 7.50 16.18 9.71
N TRP A 15 7.44 15.21 10.62
CA TRP A 15 7.65 13.80 10.31
C TRP A 15 6.70 13.30 9.21
N LEU A 16 5.39 13.52 9.38
CA LEU A 16 4.38 13.02 8.43
C LEU A 16 4.51 13.65 7.03
N LEU A 17 4.79 14.96 6.96
CA LEU A 17 5.02 15.65 5.70
C LEU A 17 6.30 15.17 5.01
N THR A 18 7.37 14.89 5.78
CA THR A 18 8.60 14.31 5.25
C THR A 18 8.38 12.88 4.75
N VAL A 19 7.65 12.04 5.49
CA VAL A 19 7.24 10.70 5.02
C VAL A 19 6.51 10.82 3.68
N ARG A 20 5.46 11.64 3.60
CA ARG A 20 4.71 11.87 2.35
C ARG A 20 5.63 12.32 1.21
N LYS A 21 6.55 13.25 1.46
CA LYS A 21 7.49 13.77 0.44
C LYS A 21 8.43 12.70 -0.09
N ASN A 22 8.70 11.65 0.68
CA ASN A 22 9.61 10.57 0.32
C ASN A 22 8.92 9.39 -0.39
N TYR A 23 7.62 9.49 -0.67
CA TYR A 23 6.97 8.62 -1.66
C TYR A 23 7.20 9.17 -3.07
N ARG A 24 7.63 8.31 -3.99
CA ARG A 24 7.83 8.67 -5.39
C ARG A 24 6.50 8.81 -6.12
N MET A 25 6.52 9.54 -7.24
CA MET A 25 5.40 9.64 -8.17
C MET A 25 5.35 8.41 -9.08
N VAL A 26 5.02 7.25 -8.50
CA VAL A 26 4.73 6.01 -9.22
C VAL A 26 3.21 5.78 -9.26
N LEU A 27 2.74 4.92 -10.17
CA LEU A 27 1.31 4.81 -10.48
C LEU A 27 0.48 4.27 -9.31
N TYR A 28 0.97 3.27 -8.58
CA TYR A 28 0.26 2.63 -7.48
C TYR A 28 0.95 2.76 -6.13
N HIS A 29 2.21 2.31 -5.99
CA HIS A 29 2.93 2.26 -4.70
C HIS A 29 3.46 3.65 -4.29
N ASN A 30 2.53 4.60 -4.12
CA ASN A 30 2.75 6.00 -3.80
C ASN A 30 2.08 6.37 -2.46
N TRP A 31 2.17 7.66 -2.08
CA TRP A 31 1.58 8.14 -0.81
C TRP A 31 0.10 7.81 -0.63
N ARG A 32 -0.69 7.81 -1.72
CA ARG A 32 -2.13 7.51 -1.65
C ARG A 32 -2.37 6.07 -1.24
N HIS A 33 -1.55 5.14 -1.74
CA HIS A 33 -1.59 3.74 -1.36
C HIS A 33 -1.25 3.59 0.14
N ALA A 34 -0.11 4.09 0.60
CA ALA A 34 0.28 4.02 2.01
C ALA A 34 -0.77 4.63 2.96
N PHE A 35 -1.38 5.75 2.57
CA PHE A 35 -2.48 6.34 3.32
C PHE A 35 -3.71 5.40 3.39
N ASN A 36 -4.07 4.72 2.30
CA ASN A 36 -5.17 3.76 2.27
C ASN A 36 -4.87 2.52 3.15
N VAL A 37 -3.63 2.03 3.14
CA VAL A 37 -3.19 0.94 4.02
C VAL A 37 -3.35 1.36 5.48
N CYS A 38 -2.86 2.55 5.85
CA CYS A 38 -3.02 3.09 7.20
C CYS A 38 -4.50 3.27 7.59
N GLN A 39 -5.34 3.75 6.67
CA GLN A 39 -6.77 3.90 6.91
C GLN A 39 -7.47 2.55 7.12
N CYS A 40 -7.07 1.52 6.35
CA CYS A 40 -7.56 0.16 6.52
C CYS A 40 -7.19 -0.40 7.89
N MET A 41 -5.92 -0.24 8.29
CA MET A 41 -5.43 -0.63 9.62
C MET A 41 -6.19 0.08 10.73
N PHE A 42 -6.39 1.40 10.60
CA PHE A 42 -7.19 2.17 11.55
C PHE A 42 -8.60 1.59 11.69
N ALA A 43 -9.28 1.26 10.58
CA ALA A 43 -10.61 0.66 10.63
C ALA A 43 -10.62 -0.75 11.28
N MET A 44 -9.59 -1.58 11.06
CA MET A 44 -9.44 -2.85 11.77
C MET A 44 -9.27 -2.63 13.27
N LEU A 45 -8.38 -1.71 13.66
CA LEU A 45 -8.12 -1.37 15.06
C LEU A 45 -9.37 -0.86 15.78
N THR A 46 -10.10 0.08 15.18
CA THR A 46 -11.22 0.74 15.85
C THR A 46 -12.55 0.00 15.68
N THR A 47 -12.91 -0.35 14.44
CA THR A 47 -14.24 -0.88 14.13
C THR A 47 -14.30 -2.38 14.38
N ALA A 48 -13.23 -3.11 14.04
CA ALA A 48 -13.13 -4.53 14.40
C ALA A 48 -12.62 -4.75 15.84
N GLY A 49 -12.15 -3.70 16.53
CA GLY A 49 -11.83 -3.74 17.97
C GLY A 49 -10.49 -4.38 18.31
N PHE A 50 -9.55 -4.51 17.35
CA PHE A 50 -8.21 -5.02 17.66
C PHE A 50 -7.42 -4.12 18.62
N GLN A 51 -7.80 -2.85 18.79
CA GLN A 51 -7.21 -1.98 19.80
C GLN A 51 -7.45 -2.45 21.24
N GLU A 52 -8.44 -3.31 21.49
CA GLU A 52 -8.76 -3.83 22.82
C GLU A 52 -7.82 -4.98 23.22
N THR A 53 -7.11 -5.59 22.27
CA THR A 53 -6.26 -6.76 22.49
C THR A 53 -4.78 -6.49 22.27
N LEU A 54 -4.45 -5.56 21.37
CA LEU A 54 -3.08 -5.13 21.09
C LEU A 54 -2.61 -4.11 22.12
N THR A 55 -1.32 -4.19 22.46
CA THR A 55 -0.66 -3.17 23.26
C THR A 55 -0.53 -1.87 22.47
N GLU A 56 -0.46 -0.76 23.19
CA GLU A 56 -0.35 0.57 22.59
C GLU A 56 0.92 0.72 21.73
N LEU A 57 1.99 0.03 22.10
CA LEU A 57 3.24 0.02 21.36
C LEU A 57 3.10 -0.73 20.03
N GLU A 58 2.40 -1.87 20.02
CA GLU A 58 2.06 -2.62 18.79
C GLU A 58 1.17 -1.79 17.87
N ILE A 59 0.12 -1.16 18.41
CA ILE A 59 -0.76 -0.29 17.62
C ILE A 59 0.07 0.86 17.03
N PHE A 60 0.99 1.45 17.80
CA PHE A 60 1.80 2.57 17.34
C PHE A 60 2.74 2.15 16.21
N ALA A 61 3.44 1.03 16.40
CA ALA A 61 4.29 0.44 15.38
C ALA A 61 3.53 0.08 14.10
N LEU A 62 2.31 -0.47 14.20
CA LEU A 62 1.47 -0.80 13.04
C LEU A 62 1.08 0.44 12.23
N ILE A 63 0.61 1.50 12.90
CA ILE A 63 0.22 2.74 12.23
C ILE A 63 1.42 3.41 11.56
N VAL A 64 2.58 3.47 12.23
CA VAL A 64 3.82 3.99 11.63
C VAL A 64 4.27 3.09 10.47
N GLY A 65 4.23 1.78 10.65
CA GLY A 65 4.55 0.80 9.62
C GLY A 65 3.71 1.02 8.37
N CYS A 66 2.39 1.17 8.50
CA CYS A 66 1.48 1.39 7.38
C CYS A 66 1.86 2.60 6.52
N VAL A 67 2.19 3.74 7.14
CA VAL A 67 2.55 4.95 6.38
C VAL A 67 3.98 4.93 5.86
N CYS A 68 4.82 4.01 6.33
CA CYS A 68 6.23 3.91 5.95
C CYS A 68 6.57 2.71 5.05
N HIS A 69 5.67 1.73 4.91
CA HIS A 69 6.02 0.42 4.36
C HIS A 69 6.49 0.42 2.91
N ASP A 70 6.20 1.48 2.15
CA ASP A 70 6.53 1.64 0.73
C ASP A 70 7.38 2.91 0.45
N LEU A 71 8.07 3.45 1.48
CA LEU A 71 8.88 4.65 1.35
C LEU A 71 9.96 4.52 0.26
N ASP A 72 10.06 5.50 -0.65
CA ASP A 72 10.98 5.47 -1.79
C ASP A 72 10.74 4.29 -2.78
N HIS A 73 9.56 3.66 -2.79
CA HIS A 73 9.23 2.62 -3.78
C HIS A 73 9.35 3.12 -5.22
N ARG A 74 9.93 2.29 -6.10
CA ARG A 74 10.42 2.70 -7.44
C ARG A 74 9.61 2.14 -8.61
N GLY A 75 8.44 1.57 -8.32
CA GLY A 75 7.55 1.00 -9.33
C GLY A 75 8.04 -0.33 -9.88
N THR A 76 8.88 -1.05 -9.12
CA THR A 76 9.43 -2.34 -9.53
C THR A 76 9.53 -3.27 -8.34
N ASN A 77 9.35 -4.57 -8.55
CA ASN A 77 9.41 -5.58 -7.49
C ASN A 77 10.84 -6.09 -7.15
N ASN A 78 10.95 -6.85 -6.07
CA ASN A 78 12.20 -7.47 -5.60
C ASN A 78 12.88 -8.34 -6.68
N ALA A 79 12.11 -9.06 -7.50
CA ALA A 79 12.66 -9.89 -8.57
C ALA A 79 13.37 -9.06 -9.65
N PHE A 80 12.82 -7.90 -10.01
CA PHE A 80 13.46 -6.95 -10.92
C PHE A 80 14.74 -6.37 -10.32
N GLN A 81 14.70 -5.98 -9.03
CA GLN A 81 15.87 -5.45 -8.33
C GLN A 81 17.03 -6.45 -8.35
N ALA A 82 16.76 -7.75 -8.14
CA ALA A 82 17.75 -8.81 -8.20
C ALA A 82 18.28 -9.04 -9.63
N LYS A 83 17.40 -9.17 -10.63
CA LYS A 83 17.80 -9.41 -12.03
C LYS A 83 18.66 -8.30 -12.62
N THR A 84 18.43 -7.06 -12.21
CA THR A 84 19.20 -5.89 -12.67
C THR A 84 20.51 -5.68 -11.93
N GLY A 85 20.78 -6.42 -10.84
CA GLY A 85 21.92 -6.13 -9.97
C GLY A 85 21.87 -4.71 -9.40
N SER A 86 20.66 -4.22 -9.10
CA SER A 86 20.43 -2.87 -8.58
C SER A 86 21.24 -2.58 -7.32
N ALA A 87 21.56 -1.30 -7.07
CA ALA A 87 22.25 -0.88 -5.84
C ALA A 87 21.53 -1.34 -4.56
N LEU A 88 20.19 -1.37 -4.57
CA LEU A 88 19.39 -1.87 -3.44
C LEU A 88 19.59 -3.38 -3.24
N SER A 89 19.57 -4.17 -4.31
CA SER A 89 19.83 -5.61 -4.22
C SER A 89 21.24 -5.95 -3.75
N LEU A 90 22.23 -5.14 -4.12
CA LEU A 90 23.61 -5.31 -3.66
C LEU A 90 23.77 -4.95 -2.17
N LEU A 91 23.02 -3.95 -1.70
CA LEU A 91 23.09 -3.46 -0.32
C LEU A 91 22.33 -4.38 0.66
N TYR A 92 21.12 -4.80 0.29
CA TYR A 92 20.21 -5.55 1.17
C TYR A 92 20.16 -7.05 0.88
N GLY A 93 20.78 -7.50 -0.21
CA GLY A 93 20.61 -8.86 -0.72
C GLY A 93 19.30 -9.03 -1.51
N THR A 94 18.91 -10.28 -1.75
CA THR A 94 17.77 -10.63 -2.63
C THR A 94 16.51 -11.07 -1.90
N SER A 95 16.50 -11.05 -0.56
CA SER A 95 15.33 -11.39 0.26
C SER A 95 14.79 -10.10 0.89
N ALA A 96 13.50 -9.81 0.67
CA ALA A 96 12.83 -8.61 1.16
C ALA A 96 13.64 -7.31 0.91
N THR A 97 14.21 -7.17 -0.30
CA THR A 97 15.16 -6.10 -0.64
C THR A 97 14.54 -4.71 -0.46
N LEU A 98 13.34 -4.52 -1.01
CA LEU A 98 12.61 -3.26 -0.95
C LEU A 98 12.08 -2.99 0.46
N GLU A 99 11.60 -4.00 1.15
CA GLU A 99 11.04 -3.84 2.50
C GLU A 99 12.14 -3.47 3.52
N HIS A 100 13.35 -4.01 3.36
CA HIS A 100 14.53 -3.53 4.11
C HIS A 100 14.88 -2.08 3.76
N HIS A 101 14.78 -1.70 2.48
CA HIS A 101 14.98 -0.31 2.05
C HIS A 101 13.95 0.63 2.68
N HIS A 102 12.66 0.30 2.62
CA HIS A 102 11.56 1.07 3.19
C HIS A 102 11.74 1.27 4.71
N PHE A 103 12.10 0.21 5.44
CA PHE A 103 12.40 0.31 6.87
C PHE A 103 13.59 1.23 7.16
N ASN A 104 14.71 1.07 6.46
CA ASN A 104 15.88 1.91 6.70
C ASN A 104 15.62 3.37 6.31
N HIS A 105 14.82 3.61 5.27
CA HIS A 105 14.39 4.95 4.88
C HIS A 105 13.51 5.59 5.95
N ALA A 106 12.60 4.81 6.57
CA ALA A 106 11.81 5.26 7.72
C ALA A 106 12.70 5.63 8.93
N VAL A 107 13.69 4.79 9.24
CA VAL A 107 14.68 5.05 10.32
C VAL A 107 15.44 6.34 10.06
N MET A 108 15.91 6.57 8.84
CA MET A 108 16.61 7.79 8.44
C MET A 108 15.74 9.04 8.70
N ILE A 109 14.47 9.00 8.33
CA ILE A 109 13.53 10.10 8.60
C ILE A 109 13.36 10.30 10.11
N LEU A 110 13.13 9.23 10.88
CA LEU A 110 12.95 9.31 12.33
C LEU A 110 14.18 9.85 13.08
N GLN A 111 15.39 9.59 12.56
CA GLN A 111 16.66 10.09 13.12
C GLN A 111 16.97 11.54 12.70
N SER A 112 16.22 12.11 11.77
CA SER A 112 16.40 13.50 11.35
C SER A 112 15.93 14.48 12.43
N GLU A 113 16.58 15.63 12.52
CA GLU A 113 16.30 16.64 13.55
C GLU A 113 14.83 17.09 13.54
N GLY A 114 14.17 16.97 14.69
CA GLY A 114 12.75 17.32 14.87
C GLY A 114 11.76 16.42 14.13
N HIS A 115 12.15 15.19 13.76
CA HIS A 115 11.26 14.19 13.16
C HIS A 115 11.01 12.97 14.07
N ASN A 116 11.72 12.87 15.19
CA ASN A 116 11.63 11.72 16.07
C ASN A 116 10.32 11.73 16.89
N ILE A 117 9.27 11.12 16.33
CA ILE A 117 7.98 10.92 17.00
C ILE A 117 8.04 9.87 18.15
N PHE A 118 9.20 9.26 18.39
CA PHE A 118 9.46 8.29 19.46
C PHE A 118 10.32 8.88 20.59
N CYS A 119 10.61 10.18 20.57
CA CYS A 119 11.58 10.83 21.44
C CYS A 119 11.30 10.70 22.96
N ASN A 120 10.05 10.46 23.34
CA ASN A 120 9.61 10.35 24.73
C ASN A 120 9.43 8.90 25.21
N LEU A 121 9.80 7.90 24.40
CA LEU A 121 9.82 6.50 24.82
C LEU A 121 11.04 6.22 25.70
N SER A 122 10.90 5.28 26.64
CA SER A 122 12.07 4.72 27.32
C SER A 122 12.95 3.93 26.33
N SER A 123 14.20 3.67 26.69
CA SER A 123 15.13 2.91 25.83
C SER A 123 14.59 1.52 25.48
N THR A 124 13.90 0.86 26.42
CA THR A 124 13.28 -0.45 26.20
C THR A 124 12.10 -0.33 25.22
N GLU A 125 11.17 0.60 25.46
CA GLU A 125 10.02 0.81 24.56
C GLU A 125 10.46 1.22 23.16
N TYR A 126 11.51 2.04 23.03
CA TYR A 126 12.08 2.41 21.74
C TYR A 126 12.62 1.18 21.02
N SER A 127 13.41 0.34 21.70
CA SER A 127 13.95 -0.90 21.12
C SER A 127 12.83 -1.83 20.65
N ASP A 128 11.84 -2.08 21.50
CA ASP A 128 10.70 -2.94 21.18
C ASP A 128 9.88 -2.38 20.01
N LEU A 129 9.62 -1.07 20.00
CA LEU A 129 8.91 -0.41 18.91
C LEU A 129 9.69 -0.52 17.60
N MET A 130 11.00 -0.34 17.61
CA MET A 130 11.82 -0.46 16.40
C MET A 130 11.80 -1.88 15.83
N GLN A 131 11.75 -2.90 16.69
CA GLN A 131 11.59 -4.29 16.27
C GLN A 131 10.20 -4.53 15.67
N LEU A 132 9.14 -4.04 16.32
CA LEU A 132 7.77 -4.15 15.84
C LEU A 132 7.57 -3.41 14.51
N LEU A 133 8.18 -2.23 14.35
CA LEU A 133 8.15 -1.45 13.11
C LEU A 133 8.87 -2.17 11.97
N LYS A 134 10.05 -2.75 12.24
CA LYS A 134 10.78 -3.54 11.24
C LYS A 134 9.98 -4.73 10.78
N GLN A 135 9.43 -5.50 11.73
CA GLN A 135 8.54 -6.62 11.43
C GLN A 135 7.29 -6.16 10.68
N SER A 136 6.78 -5.00 11.09
CA SER A 136 5.78 -4.14 10.46
C SER A 136 5.84 -4.19 8.94
N ILE A 137 6.95 -3.63 8.47
CA ILE A 137 7.27 -3.36 7.08
C ILE A 137 7.70 -4.65 6.37
N LEU A 138 8.52 -5.49 6.99
CA LEU A 138 8.92 -6.75 6.36
C LEU A 138 7.73 -7.70 6.10
N ALA A 139 6.65 -7.61 6.87
CA ALA A 139 5.45 -8.41 6.65
C ALA A 139 4.70 -8.08 5.35
N THR A 140 5.03 -6.99 4.64
CA THR A 140 4.44 -6.66 3.34
C THR A 140 5.13 -7.38 2.18
N ASP A 141 6.29 -8.02 2.37
CA ASP A 141 6.86 -8.93 1.37
C ASP A 141 5.96 -10.18 1.23
N LEU A 142 5.33 -10.32 0.07
CA LEU A 142 4.44 -11.45 -0.20
C LEU A 142 5.16 -12.81 -0.13
N THR A 143 6.47 -12.86 -0.35
CA THR A 143 7.28 -14.08 -0.16
C THR A 143 7.23 -14.54 1.29
N LEU A 144 7.44 -13.61 2.23
CA LEU A 144 7.38 -13.87 3.66
C LEU A 144 5.95 -14.19 4.12
N TYR A 145 4.93 -13.58 3.49
CA TYR A 145 3.55 -13.99 3.69
C TYR A 145 3.34 -15.47 3.31
N PHE A 146 3.79 -15.91 2.12
CA PHE A 146 3.64 -17.31 1.70
C PHE A 146 4.36 -18.30 2.61
N GLU A 147 5.55 -17.94 3.11
CA GLU A 147 6.30 -18.75 4.07
C GLU A 147 5.54 -18.93 5.39
N LYS A 148 4.84 -17.89 5.85
CA LYS A 148 4.22 -17.86 7.19
C LYS A 148 2.73 -18.15 7.22
N ARG A 149 2.01 -18.02 6.09
CA ARG A 149 0.54 -18.06 6.06
C ARG A 149 -0.05 -19.39 6.52
N ASN A 150 0.59 -20.52 6.19
CA ASN A 150 0.06 -21.83 6.56
C ASN A 150 0.12 -22.03 8.08
N THR A 151 1.23 -21.64 8.71
CA THR A 151 1.36 -21.65 10.17
C THR A 151 0.30 -20.78 10.83
N PHE A 152 0.03 -19.59 10.27
CA PHE A 152 -1.05 -18.74 10.75
C PHE A 152 -2.45 -19.38 10.57
N PHE A 153 -2.72 -19.97 9.41
CA PHE A 153 -4.02 -20.62 9.12
C PHE A 153 -4.27 -21.82 10.04
N GLU A 154 -3.25 -22.62 10.32
CA GLU A 154 -3.32 -23.73 11.26
C GLU A 154 -3.55 -23.25 12.69
N LEU A 155 -2.86 -22.18 13.12
CA LEU A 155 -3.02 -21.57 14.44
C LEU A 155 -4.47 -21.13 14.65
N VAL A 156 -5.04 -20.37 13.70
CA VAL A 156 -6.42 -19.91 13.80
C VAL A 156 -7.41 -21.08 13.77
N SER A 157 -7.17 -22.10 12.94
CA SER A 157 -8.07 -23.26 12.85
C SER A 157 -8.13 -24.06 14.16
N LYS A 158 -6.98 -24.36 14.77
CA LYS A 158 -6.91 -25.08 16.06
C LYS A 158 -7.63 -24.36 17.19
N GLU A 159 -7.46 -23.03 17.27
CA GLU A 159 -8.12 -22.20 18.27
C GLU A 159 -9.64 -22.17 18.11
N CYS A 160 -10.13 -22.25 16.87
CA CYS A 160 -11.56 -22.27 16.56
C CYS A 160 -12.22 -23.63 16.80
N GLU A 161 -11.49 -24.75 16.68
CA GLU A 161 -12.02 -26.11 16.87
C GLU A 161 -12.23 -26.48 18.35
N GLY A 162 -11.42 -25.93 19.27
CA GLY A 162 -11.45 -26.28 20.69
C GLY A 162 -12.48 -25.53 21.55
N SER A 163 -13.12 -24.49 21.00
CA SER A 163 -13.89 -23.54 21.80
C SER A 163 -15.38 -23.54 21.44
N GLN A 164 -16.22 -24.16 22.29
CA GLN A 164 -17.64 -23.85 22.29
C GLN A 164 -17.82 -22.39 22.68
N ARG A 165 -18.23 -21.56 21.71
CA ARG A 165 -18.48 -20.10 21.74
C ARG A 165 -17.28 -19.27 21.29
N HIS A 166 -17.58 -18.31 20.42
CA HIS A 166 -16.71 -17.30 19.80
C HIS A 166 -15.95 -16.37 20.79
N VAL A 167 -15.84 -16.73 22.06
CA VAL A 167 -15.25 -15.93 23.14
C VAL A 167 -13.73 -16.19 23.26
N GLN A 168 -13.20 -17.28 22.71
CA GLN A 168 -11.84 -17.75 23.01
C GLN A 168 -10.75 -17.35 22.01
N VAL A 169 -11.07 -16.77 20.83
CA VAL A 169 -10.00 -16.27 19.94
C VAL A 169 -9.23 -15.09 20.58
N THR A 170 -9.89 -14.39 21.50
CA THR A 170 -9.28 -13.41 22.39
C THR A 170 -8.05 -13.99 23.12
N LEU A 171 -8.03 -15.29 23.45
CA LEU A 171 -6.96 -15.92 24.22
C LEU A 171 -5.66 -16.09 23.41
N SER A 172 -5.75 -16.40 22.11
CA SER A 172 -4.57 -16.46 21.23
C SER A 172 -4.00 -15.06 20.95
N LEU A 173 -4.82 -14.00 21.10
CA LEU A 173 -4.38 -12.60 21.13
C LEU A 173 -3.88 -12.14 22.51
N VAL A 174 -3.93 -12.99 23.55
CA VAL A 174 -3.43 -12.67 24.90
C VAL A 174 -1.97 -13.10 25.09
N VAL A 175 -1.52 -14.14 24.37
CA VAL A 175 -0.16 -14.66 24.44
C VAL A 175 0.78 -13.82 23.53
N PRO A 176 1.85 -13.20 24.07
CA PRO A 176 2.75 -12.34 23.29
C PRO A 176 3.35 -13.02 22.04
N GLU A 177 3.69 -14.30 22.14
CA GLU A 177 4.34 -15.07 21.09
C GLU A 177 3.44 -15.30 19.86
N SER A 178 2.12 -15.35 20.05
CA SER A 178 1.12 -15.53 18.98
C SER A 178 0.61 -14.21 18.38
N ARG A 179 0.89 -13.05 18.99
CA ARG A 179 0.52 -11.73 18.44
C ARG A 179 1.32 -11.36 17.20
N ASN A 180 2.60 -11.73 17.17
CA ASN A 180 3.51 -11.40 16.07
C ASN A 180 3.05 -11.90 14.69
N PRO A 181 2.63 -13.17 14.53
CA PRO A 181 2.01 -13.64 13.30
C PRO A 181 0.74 -12.87 12.93
N ILE A 182 -0.11 -12.53 13.92
CA ILE A 182 -1.38 -11.85 13.67
C ILE A 182 -1.16 -10.42 13.18
N THR A 183 -0.31 -9.63 13.84
CA THR A 183 0.01 -8.26 13.42
C THR A 183 0.66 -8.23 12.03
N SER A 184 1.51 -9.20 11.72
CA SER A 184 2.10 -9.38 10.38
C SER A 184 1.01 -9.66 9.32
N MET A 185 0.07 -10.56 9.60
CA MET A 185 -1.03 -10.88 8.69
C MET A 185 -2.03 -9.73 8.55
N MET A 186 -2.23 -8.93 9.60
CA MET A 186 -3.03 -7.70 9.54
C MET A 186 -2.37 -6.65 8.64
N MET A 187 -1.04 -6.49 8.70
CA MET A 187 -0.30 -5.62 7.78
C MET A 187 -0.48 -6.05 6.34
N THR A 188 -0.23 -7.32 6.02
CA THR A 188 -0.45 -7.87 4.67
C THR A 188 -1.91 -7.67 4.24
N ALA A 189 -2.88 -7.94 5.12
CA ALA A 189 -4.28 -7.73 4.78
C ALA A 189 -4.58 -6.26 4.45
N CYS A 190 -4.08 -5.32 5.25
CA CYS A 190 -4.28 -3.88 5.01
C CYS A 190 -3.64 -3.42 3.70
N ASP A 191 -2.45 -3.91 3.39
CA ASP A 191 -1.73 -3.66 2.14
C ASP A 191 -2.54 -4.15 0.92
N LEU A 192 -3.07 -5.37 1.03
CA LEU A 192 -3.98 -5.95 0.03
C LEU A 192 -5.42 -5.37 0.10
N GLY A 193 -5.69 -4.42 0.99
CA GLY A 193 -7.02 -3.97 1.39
C GLY A 193 -7.86 -3.37 0.27
N ALA A 194 -7.26 -3.01 -0.85
CA ALA A 194 -7.93 -2.57 -2.06
C ALA A 194 -9.00 -3.57 -2.56
N VAL A 195 -8.72 -4.87 -2.45
CA VAL A 195 -9.63 -5.95 -2.89
C VAL A 195 -10.97 -5.97 -2.14
N THR A 196 -11.00 -5.36 -0.95
CA THR A 196 -12.18 -5.26 -0.07
C THR A 196 -13.02 -4.01 -0.34
N LYS A 197 -12.59 -3.13 -1.25
CA LYS A 197 -13.29 -1.86 -1.51
C LYS A 197 -14.43 -2.06 -2.51
N PRO A 198 -15.43 -1.16 -2.56
CA PRO A 198 -16.47 -1.17 -3.59
C PRO A 198 -15.90 -1.33 -5.01
N TRP A 199 -16.64 -2.00 -5.88
CA TRP A 199 -16.19 -2.39 -7.22
C TRP A 199 -15.53 -1.27 -8.02
N GLU A 200 -16.14 -0.08 -8.08
CA GLU A 200 -15.59 1.05 -8.84
C GLU A 200 -14.22 1.50 -8.32
N ILE A 201 -13.95 1.37 -7.02
CA ILE A 201 -12.65 1.68 -6.41
C ILE A 201 -11.68 0.53 -6.67
N SER A 202 -12.07 -0.70 -6.33
CA SER A 202 -11.23 -1.90 -6.46
C SER A 202 -10.76 -2.12 -7.91
N ARG A 203 -11.65 -1.92 -8.89
CA ARG A 203 -11.32 -2.02 -10.31
C ARG A 203 -10.53 -0.82 -10.84
N LYS A 204 -11.14 0.37 -10.89
CA LYS A 204 -10.56 1.51 -11.62
C LYS A 204 -9.42 2.17 -10.86
N GLN A 205 -9.53 2.29 -9.54
CA GLN A 205 -8.54 3.04 -8.75
C GLN A 205 -7.41 2.15 -8.24
N VAL A 206 -7.52 0.83 -8.36
CA VAL A 206 -6.48 -0.08 -7.84
C VAL A 206 -6.03 -1.06 -8.90
N ALA A 207 -6.89 -1.98 -9.36
CA ALA A 207 -6.45 -3.01 -10.31
C ALA A 207 -5.84 -2.39 -11.58
N GLU A 208 -6.49 -1.38 -12.16
CA GLU A 208 -5.95 -0.70 -13.35
C GLU A 208 -4.65 0.07 -13.08
N LEU A 209 -4.48 0.69 -11.91
CA LEU A 209 -3.24 1.40 -11.53
C LEU A 209 -2.08 0.43 -11.25
N VAL A 210 -2.31 -0.62 -10.46
CA VAL A 210 -1.34 -1.69 -10.17
C VAL A 210 -0.87 -2.32 -11.47
N THR A 211 -1.82 -2.70 -12.34
CA THR A 211 -1.49 -3.33 -13.62
C THR A 211 -0.74 -2.36 -14.54
N SER A 212 -1.06 -1.08 -14.53
CA SER A 212 -0.30 -0.08 -15.30
C SER A 212 1.14 0.06 -14.79
N GLU A 213 1.36 0.01 -13.47
CA GLU A 213 2.71 0.00 -12.90
C GLU A 213 3.49 -1.27 -13.27
N PHE A 214 2.85 -2.44 -13.23
CA PHE A 214 3.44 -3.69 -13.71
C PHE A 214 3.77 -3.63 -15.20
N PHE A 215 2.96 -2.96 -16.02
CA PHE A 215 3.28 -2.74 -17.42
C PHE A 215 4.47 -1.82 -17.64
N GLU A 216 4.70 -0.83 -16.78
CA GLU A 216 5.93 -0.02 -16.82
C GLU A 216 7.15 -0.87 -16.47
N GLN A 217 7.06 -1.72 -15.46
CA GLN A 217 8.13 -2.69 -15.16
C GLN A 217 8.37 -3.66 -16.33
N GLY A 218 7.33 -4.24 -16.92
CA GLY A 218 7.46 -5.20 -18.01
C GLY A 218 8.12 -4.59 -19.26
N ASP A 219 7.82 -3.33 -19.57
CA ASP A 219 8.53 -2.60 -20.62
C ASP A 219 10.02 -2.49 -20.34
N ARG A 220 10.39 -2.19 -19.08
CA ARG A 220 11.79 -2.15 -18.65
C ARG A 220 12.46 -3.52 -18.72
N GLU A 221 11.79 -4.59 -18.29
CA GLU A 221 12.29 -5.97 -18.43
C GLU A 221 12.58 -6.31 -19.90
N ARG A 222 11.70 -5.89 -20.82
CA ARG A 222 11.89 -6.09 -22.26
C ARG A 222 13.05 -5.27 -22.82
N LEU A 223 13.15 -4.01 -22.45
CA LEU A 223 14.12 -3.07 -23.01
C LEU A 223 15.52 -3.25 -22.41
N GLU A 224 15.62 -3.35 -21.09
CA GLU A 224 16.87 -3.38 -20.31
C GLU A 224 17.43 -4.80 -20.21
N LEU A 225 16.57 -5.80 -19.94
CA LEU A 225 17.00 -7.18 -19.68
C LEU A 225 16.82 -8.14 -20.86
N LYS A 226 16.19 -7.68 -21.95
CA LYS A 226 15.84 -8.50 -23.13
C LYS A 226 15.01 -9.74 -22.76
N LEU A 227 14.19 -9.63 -21.71
CA LEU A 227 13.29 -10.69 -21.27
C LEU A 227 11.89 -10.52 -21.87
N THR A 228 11.19 -11.63 -22.04
CA THR A 228 9.75 -11.61 -22.30
C THR A 228 9.02 -11.47 -20.96
N PRO A 229 8.26 -10.38 -20.73
CA PRO A 229 7.51 -10.20 -19.48
C PRO A 229 6.45 -11.28 -19.32
N SER A 230 6.12 -11.64 -18.07
CA SER A 230 4.98 -12.52 -17.80
C SER A 230 3.65 -11.78 -18.04
N ALA A 231 2.53 -12.51 -18.09
CA ALA A 231 1.22 -11.98 -18.47
C ALA A 231 0.83 -10.70 -17.71
N ILE A 232 1.05 -10.70 -16.39
CA ILE A 232 0.67 -9.59 -15.51
C ILE A 232 1.55 -8.33 -15.71
N PHE A 233 2.73 -8.46 -16.32
CA PHE A 233 3.63 -7.36 -16.67
C PHE A 233 3.59 -6.99 -18.17
N ASP A 234 2.90 -7.76 -19.02
CA ASP A 234 2.85 -7.49 -20.47
C ASP A 234 1.57 -6.71 -20.85
N ARG A 235 1.73 -5.44 -21.20
CA ARG A 235 0.62 -4.57 -21.66
C ARG A 235 -0.13 -5.11 -22.87
N ASN A 236 0.50 -5.95 -23.69
CA ASN A 236 -0.13 -6.56 -24.86
C ASN A 236 -1.10 -7.68 -24.47
N ARG A 237 -1.05 -8.15 -23.22
CA ARG A 237 -1.91 -9.18 -22.63
C ARG A 237 -2.88 -8.59 -21.60
N LYS A 238 -3.19 -7.30 -21.74
CA LYS A 238 -4.11 -6.58 -20.83
C LYS A 238 -5.51 -7.20 -20.81
N ASP A 239 -5.94 -7.83 -21.90
CA ASP A 239 -7.23 -8.53 -21.95
C ASP A 239 -7.30 -9.68 -20.93
N GLU A 240 -6.16 -10.24 -20.51
CA GLU A 240 -6.09 -11.34 -19.54
C GLU A 240 -6.33 -10.91 -18.10
N LEU A 241 -6.36 -9.60 -17.82
CA LEU A 241 -6.49 -9.04 -16.47
C LEU A 241 -7.64 -9.65 -15.65
N PRO A 242 -8.87 -9.86 -16.18
CA PRO A 242 -9.94 -10.48 -15.40
C PRO A 242 -9.59 -11.87 -14.86
N GLY A 243 -8.92 -12.71 -15.67
CA GLY A 243 -8.48 -14.03 -15.22
C GLY A 243 -7.39 -13.94 -14.15
N LEU A 244 -6.42 -13.06 -14.36
CA LEU A 244 -5.33 -12.82 -13.40
C LEU A 244 -5.86 -12.28 -12.06
N GLN A 245 -6.89 -11.44 -12.08
CA GLN A 245 -7.54 -10.96 -10.85
C GLN A 245 -8.27 -12.08 -10.10
N LEU A 246 -8.89 -13.04 -10.79
CA LEU A 246 -9.49 -14.21 -10.14
C LEU A 246 -8.43 -15.06 -9.44
N GLU A 247 -7.31 -15.34 -10.12
CA GLU A 247 -6.18 -16.09 -9.53
C GLU A 247 -5.60 -15.37 -8.31
N TRP A 248 -5.43 -14.05 -8.40
CA TRP A 248 -4.98 -13.20 -7.30
C TRP A 248 -5.94 -13.23 -6.10
N ILE A 249 -7.24 -13.10 -6.35
CA ILE A 249 -8.26 -13.13 -5.31
C ILE A 249 -8.30 -14.51 -4.64
N ASP A 250 -8.36 -15.58 -5.43
CA ASP A 250 -8.55 -16.94 -4.91
C ASP A 250 -7.28 -17.50 -4.26
N GLY A 251 -6.10 -17.18 -4.81
CA GLY A 251 -4.83 -17.71 -4.33
C GLY A 251 -4.26 -17.00 -3.11
N ILE A 252 -4.60 -15.71 -2.91
CA ILE A 252 -3.92 -14.83 -1.96
C ILE A 252 -4.91 -14.10 -1.06
N CYS A 253 -5.84 -13.34 -1.64
CA CYS A 253 -6.70 -12.45 -0.87
C CYS A 253 -7.74 -13.21 -0.03
N SER A 254 -8.59 -14.01 -0.68
CA SER A 254 -9.70 -14.72 -0.02
C SER A 254 -9.22 -15.60 1.14
N PRO A 255 -8.19 -16.45 1.01
CA PRO A 255 -7.74 -17.30 2.12
C PRO A 255 -7.28 -16.50 3.35
N LEU A 256 -6.63 -15.35 3.14
CA LEU A 256 -6.18 -14.48 4.23
C LEU A 256 -7.38 -13.88 4.97
N TYR A 257 -8.31 -13.26 4.24
CA TYR A 257 -9.46 -12.59 4.83
C TYR A 257 -10.46 -13.56 5.46
N GLU A 258 -10.69 -14.73 4.86
CA GLU A 258 -11.56 -15.76 5.46
C GLU A 258 -10.96 -16.30 6.76
N THR A 259 -9.63 -16.46 6.83
CA THR A 259 -8.97 -16.80 8.09
C THR A 259 -9.09 -15.68 9.12
N LEU A 260 -8.89 -14.42 8.72
CA LEU A 260 -9.04 -13.27 9.63
C LEU A 260 -10.48 -13.12 10.16
N VAL A 261 -11.50 -13.49 9.38
CA VAL A 261 -12.89 -13.51 9.85
C VAL A 261 -13.13 -14.57 10.92
N LYS A 262 -12.51 -15.75 10.80
CA LYS A 262 -12.53 -16.75 11.88
C LYS A 262 -11.92 -16.19 13.16
N LEU A 263 -10.88 -15.36 13.02
CA LEU A 263 -10.25 -14.69 14.15
C LEU A 263 -11.17 -13.61 14.75
N ASN A 264 -11.80 -12.80 13.89
CA ASN A 264 -12.65 -11.70 14.30
C ASN A 264 -13.84 -11.54 13.32
N PRO A 265 -15.06 -11.99 13.69
CA PRO A 265 -16.23 -11.93 12.82
C PRO A 265 -16.61 -10.52 12.36
N LYS A 266 -16.17 -9.46 13.06
CA LYS A 266 -16.40 -8.07 12.64
C LYS A 266 -15.72 -7.72 11.30
N LEU A 267 -14.80 -8.55 10.81
CA LEU A 267 -14.17 -8.42 9.50
C LEU A 267 -15.02 -8.99 8.34
N GLN A 268 -16.17 -9.62 8.62
CA GLN A 268 -17.05 -10.21 7.59
C GLN A 268 -17.35 -9.29 6.40
N PRO A 269 -17.61 -7.97 6.58
CA PRO A 269 -17.86 -7.07 5.46
C PRO A 269 -16.73 -7.01 4.41
N MET A 270 -15.48 -7.25 4.83
CA MET A 270 -14.34 -7.29 3.91
C MET A 270 -14.38 -8.53 3.02
N VAL A 271 -14.73 -9.70 3.57
CA VAL A 271 -14.90 -10.95 2.82
C VAL A 271 -16.10 -10.84 1.87
N ASP A 272 -17.21 -10.26 2.32
CA ASP A 272 -18.39 -10.06 1.48
C ASP A 272 -18.05 -9.21 0.25
N MET A 273 -17.26 -8.14 0.45
CA MET A 273 -16.80 -7.32 -0.67
C MET A 273 -15.83 -8.04 -1.61
N ILE A 274 -14.93 -8.88 -1.08
CA ILE A 274 -14.07 -9.71 -1.91
C ILE A 274 -14.90 -10.63 -2.80
N ARG A 275 -15.91 -11.31 -2.24
CA ARG A 275 -16.81 -12.19 -2.99
C ARG A 275 -17.60 -11.44 -4.07
N ALA A 276 -18.11 -10.26 -3.75
CA ALA A 276 -18.80 -9.41 -4.73
C ALA A 276 -17.87 -8.96 -5.86
N ASN A 277 -16.65 -8.50 -5.55
CA ASN A 277 -15.66 -8.10 -6.54
C ASN A 277 -15.20 -9.28 -7.41
N ARG A 278 -15.01 -10.46 -6.80
CA ARG A 278 -14.68 -11.69 -7.52
C ARG A 278 -15.76 -12.06 -8.54
N ALA A 279 -17.03 -11.98 -8.17
CA ALA A 279 -18.14 -12.27 -9.09
C ALA A 279 -18.15 -11.31 -10.29
N ASN A 280 -17.85 -10.03 -10.07
CA ASN A 280 -17.72 -9.05 -11.16
C ASN A 280 -16.53 -9.36 -12.08
N TRP A 281 -15.37 -9.75 -11.54
CA TRP A 281 -14.23 -10.21 -12.34
C TRP A 281 -14.55 -11.49 -13.12
N GLU A 282 -15.32 -12.40 -12.55
CA GLU A 282 -15.75 -13.63 -13.20
C GLU A 282 -16.65 -13.35 -14.42
N ASP A 283 -17.60 -12.43 -14.30
CA ASP A 283 -18.43 -11.97 -15.41
C ASP A 283 -17.57 -11.34 -16.53
N LEU A 284 -16.60 -10.48 -16.17
CA LEU A 284 -15.67 -9.91 -17.16
C LEU A 284 -14.82 -10.98 -17.85
N ASN A 285 -14.33 -11.97 -17.12
CA ASN A 285 -13.53 -13.06 -17.69
C ASN A 285 -14.36 -13.94 -18.63
N LYS A 286 -15.62 -14.23 -18.27
CA LYS A 286 -16.57 -14.96 -19.12
C LYS A 286 -16.87 -14.20 -20.42
N LYS A 287 -17.10 -12.88 -20.35
CA LYS A 287 -17.33 -12.02 -21.53
C LYS A 287 -16.14 -11.99 -22.48
N ARG A 288 -14.92 -11.94 -21.93
CA ARG A 288 -13.68 -12.06 -22.71
C ARG A 288 -13.61 -13.40 -23.43
N GLN A 289 -13.85 -14.51 -22.72
CA GLN A 289 -13.80 -15.86 -23.31
C GLN A 289 -14.85 -16.09 -24.38
N SER A 290 -16.04 -15.46 -24.26
CA SER A 290 -17.11 -15.55 -25.25
C SER A 290 -16.94 -14.60 -26.44
N GLY A 291 -15.88 -13.78 -26.49
CA GLY A 291 -15.63 -12.84 -27.59
C GLY A 291 -16.58 -11.65 -27.63
N GLN A 292 -17.37 -11.41 -26.58
CA GLN A 292 -18.24 -10.22 -26.49
C GLN A 292 -17.40 -9.02 -26.06
N SER A 293 -17.19 -8.07 -26.96
CA SER A 293 -16.50 -6.81 -26.64
C SER A 293 -17.22 -6.08 -25.51
N VAL A 294 -16.52 -5.76 -24.43
CA VAL A 294 -17.04 -4.91 -23.36
C VAL A 294 -17.18 -3.49 -23.91
N SER A 295 -18.37 -3.13 -24.37
CA SER A 295 -18.71 -1.74 -24.66
C SER A 295 -18.65 -0.95 -23.35
N ALA A 296 -17.82 0.09 -23.32
CA ALA A 296 -17.82 1.06 -22.24
C ALA A 296 -19.16 1.83 -22.30
N ASN A 297 -20.10 1.48 -21.42
CA ASN A 297 -21.28 2.32 -21.18
C ASN A 297 -20.82 3.64 -20.55
N ALA A 298 -20.54 4.64 -21.39
CA ALA A 298 -20.72 6.03 -21.04
C ALA A 298 -22.22 6.26 -20.89
N GLY A 299 -22.70 6.39 -19.64
CA GLY A 299 -24.07 6.83 -19.38
C GLY A 299 -24.28 8.24 -19.94
N PRO A 300 -25.50 8.60 -20.40
CA PRO A 300 -25.76 9.90 -20.97
C PRO A 300 -25.77 10.93 -19.83
N TYR A 301 -24.73 11.78 -19.79
CA TYR A 301 -24.84 13.05 -19.09
C TYR A 301 -25.62 13.97 -20.02
N ASN A 302 -26.88 14.24 -19.67
CA ASN A 302 -27.65 15.33 -20.27
C ASN A 302 -27.04 16.65 -19.80
N ASP A 303 -26.44 17.39 -20.73
CA ASP A 303 -26.20 18.82 -20.60
C ASP A 303 -27.56 19.53 -20.53
N ASP A 304 -27.90 20.05 -19.36
CA ASP A 304 -28.94 21.07 -19.25
C ASP A 304 -28.24 22.43 -19.20
N ALA A 305 -28.37 23.16 -20.30
CA ALA A 305 -27.81 24.48 -20.49
C ALA A 305 -28.62 25.51 -19.70
N THR A 306 -28.07 26.02 -18.59
CA THR A 306 -28.57 27.25 -17.98
C THR A 306 -27.71 28.45 -18.37
N GLU A 307 -28.40 29.39 -19.01
CA GLU A 307 -28.04 30.73 -19.44
C GLU A 307 -26.91 31.44 -18.67
N THR A 308 -25.94 31.91 -19.44
CA THR A 308 -24.91 32.87 -19.06
C THR A 308 -25.52 34.25 -18.79
N LYS A 309 -25.52 34.68 -17.52
CA LYS A 309 -25.57 36.11 -17.18
C LYS A 309 -24.16 36.64 -16.94
N ALA A 310 -23.82 37.61 -17.77
CA ALA A 310 -22.57 38.36 -17.78
C ALA A 310 -22.32 39.15 -16.48
N CYS A 311 -21.05 39.28 -16.10
CA CYS A 311 -20.57 40.33 -15.20
C CYS A 311 -19.38 41.05 -15.86
N PRO A 312 -19.24 42.38 -15.72
CA PRO A 312 -18.48 43.22 -16.66
C PRO A 312 -16.98 43.33 -16.33
N ALA A 313 -16.21 43.57 -17.39
CA ALA A 313 -14.79 43.80 -17.40
C ALA A 313 -14.38 45.12 -16.72
N VAL A 314 -13.30 45.08 -15.94
CA VAL A 314 -12.57 46.27 -15.47
C VAL A 314 -11.37 46.50 -16.39
N LYS A 315 -11.30 47.73 -16.95
CA LYS A 315 -10.19 48.25 -17.75
C LYS A 315 -9.04 48.73 -16.86
N ALA A 316 -7.82 48.38 -17.25
CA ALA A 316 -6.59 49.19 -17.17
C ALA A 316 -5.59 48.47 -18.09
N GLY A 317 -4.83 49.07 -19.00
CA GLY A 317 -4.27 50.41 -19.11
C GLY A 317 -2.88 50.17 -19.72
N SER A 318 -2.62 50.79 -20.87
CA SER A 318 -1.48 50.56 -21.77
C SER A 318 -0.11 50.95 -21.21
N THR A 319 0.90 50.22 -21.71
CA THR A 319 2.39 50.28 -21.77
C THR A 319 3.04 51.70 -21.89
N PRO A 320 4.40 51.92 -21.85
CA PRO A 320 5.50 51.03 -22.33
C PRO A 320 6.93 51.12 -21.67
N CYS A 321 7.87 50.34 -22.25
CA CYS A 321 9.33 50.56 -22.38
C CYS A 321 10.27 50.19 -21.20
N CYS A 322 11.17 49.22 -21.44
CA CYS A 322 12.55 49.49 -21.88
C CYS A 322 13.30 48.21 -22.27
N SER A 323 13.95 48.31 -23.43
CA SER A 323 14.90 47.40 -24.07
C SER A 323 16.30 47.49 -23.44
N GLY A 324 17.07 46.41 -23.53
CA GLY A 324 18.49 46.37 -23.22
C GLY A 324 19.10 45.04 -23.63
N ASP A 325 19.67 45.02 -24.83
CA ASP A 325 20.43 43.92 -25.42
C ASP A 325 21.78 43.66 -24.72
N SER A 326 22.34 42.49 -25.06
CA SER A 326 23.76 42.20 -25.40
C SER A 326 24.59 41.34 -24.43
N GLU A 327 24.84 40.12 -24.93
CA GLU A 327 26.15 39.49 -25.18
C GLU A 327 26.94 38.68 -24.12
N SER A 328 27.40 37.53 -24.64
CA SER A 328 28.70 36.85 -24.46
C SER A 328 28.80 35.61 -23.53
N THR A 329 29.03 34.47 -24.19
CA THR A 329 29.63 33.20 -23.73
C THR A 329 31.16 33.35 -23.52
N PRO A 330 31.94 32.27 -23.25
CA PRO A 330 31.89 31.23 -22.23
C PRO A 330 33.26 31.08 -21.48
N SER A 331 33.36 30.20 -20.46
CA SER A 331 34.43 29.17 -20.30
C SER A 331 34.76 28.78 -18.85
N LYS A 332 35.31 27.55 -18.76
CA LYS A 332 36.25 26.97 -17.79
C LYS A 332 35.71 26.05 -16.70
N ALA A 333 36.01 24.78 -16.96
CA ALA A 333 36.36 23.72 -16.03
C ALA A 333 37.35 24.16 -14.93
N ALA A 334 37.23 23.55 -13.76
CA ALA A 334 38.36 23.01 -12.99
C ALA A 334 37.84 22.07 -11.89
N SER A 335 38.55 20.93 -11.79
CA SER A 335 38.68 19.98 -10.66
C SER A 335 37.45 19.20 -10.18
#